data_AF-A0AAW9SR77-F1
#
_entry.id   AF-A0AAW9SR77-F1
#
_cell.length_a   1.000
_cell.length_b   1.000
_cell.length_c   1.000
_cell.angle_alpha   90.00
_cell.angle_beta   90.00
_cell.angle_gamma   90.00
#
_symmetry.space_group_name_H-M   'P 1'
#
loop_
_entity.id
_entity.type
_entity.pdbx_description
1 polymer ?
#
loop_
_entity_poly.entity_id
_entity_poly.type
_entity_poly.pdbx_seq_one_letter_code
_entity_poly.pdbx_strand_id
1 'polypeptide(L)'
;MQRFLDASIEGWYNFLYGDRSAAYDAIIAANPEMTVEKLDKELAQFDQLGIIDVDQALSLGIGALDDERIRAFHDLAVEAKIIEAGVVDLSKVADTRFVNKGHGLDIKSALTGN
;
A
#
# COMPACT_ATOMS: atom_id res chain seq x y z
N MET A 1 16.57 6.84 0.89
CA MET A 1 15.28 6.36 1.44
C MET A 1 14.11 7.11 0.81
N GLN A 2 13.93 8.42 1.03
CA GLN A 2 12.80 9.20 0.49
C GLN A 2 12.51 8.93 -1.00
N ARG A 3 13.50 9.12 -1.88
CA ARG A 3 13.35 8.87 -3.34
C ARG A 3 12.83 7.47 -3.71
N PHE A 4 13.17 6.46 -2.92
CA PHE A 4 12.71 5.10 -3.17
C PHE A 4 11.23 4.94 -2.80
N LEU A 5 10.83 5.50 -1.65
CA LEU A 5 9.43 5.50 -1.22
C LEU A 5 8.55 6.34 -2.13
N ASP A 6 9.01 7.53 -2.53
CA ASP A 6 8.31 8.39 -3.49
C ASP A 6 8.05 7.63 -4.80
N ALA A 7 9.10 7.06 -5.40
CA ALA A 7 8.98 6.28 -6.63
C ALA A 7 8.07 5.04 -6.47
N SER A 8 8.08 4.39 -5.30
CA SER A 8 7.20 3.26 -5.01
C SER A 8 5.73 3.70 -4.94
N ILE A 9 5.46 4.83 -4.28
CA ILE A 9 4.12 5.42 -4.17
C ILE A 9 3.61 5.85 -5.55
N GLU A 10 4.45 6.54 -6.33
CA GLU A 10 4.14 6.91 -7.71
C GLU A 10 3.82 5.70 -8.57
N GLY A 11 4.61 4.63 -8.45
CA GLY A 11 4.38 3.35 -9.13
C GLY A 11 3.02 2.75 -8.77
N TRP A 12 2.64 2.74 -7.49
CA TRP A 12 1.33 2.26 -7.04
C TRP A 12 0.18 3.09 -7.60
N TYR A 13 0.26 4.43 -7.58
CA TYR A 13 -0.79 5.26 -8.16
C TYR A 13 -0.96 5.02 -9.67
N ASN A 14 0.14 4.92 -10.42
CA ASN A 14 0.09 4.61 -11.85
C ASN A 14 -0.45 3.20 -12.12
N PHE A 15 -0.06 2.22 -11.30
CA PHE A 15 -0.60 0.86 -11.41
C PHE A 15 -2.09 0.79 -11.12
N LEU A 16 -2.55 1.47 -10.07
CA LEU A 16 -3.94 1.40 -9.63
C LEU A 16 -4.88 2.21 -10.54
N TYR A 17 -4.47 3.40 -10.99
CA TYR A 17 -5.37 4.35 -11.68
C TYR A 17 -4.95 4.72 -13.10
N GLY A 18 -3.74 4.36 -13.53
CA GLY A 18 -3.20 4.68 -14.86
C GLY A 18 -3.16 3.48 -15.81
N ASP A 19 -2.34 3.61 -16.85
CA ASP A 19 -2.01 2.49 -17.74
C ASP A 19 -1.03 1.54 -17.04
N ARG A 20 -1.53 0.35 -16.72
CA ARG A 20 -0.80 -0.71 -16.02
C ARG A 20 -0.24 -1.80 -16.94
N SER A 21 -0.34 -1.65 -18.27
CA SER A 21 0.12 -2.66 -19.24
C SER A 21 1.58 -3.07 -19.02
N ALA A 22 2.48 -2.10 -18.88
CA ALA A 22 3.90 -2.37 -18.61
C ALA A 22 4.13 -3.10 -17.26
N ALA A 23 3.30 -2.83 -16.26
CA ALA A 23 3.36 -3.53 -14.97
C ALA A 23 2.86 -4.97 -15.09
N TYR A 24 1.79 -5.21 -15.86
CA TYR A 24 1.30 -6.56 -16.16
C TYR A 24 2.37 -7.38 -16.89
N ASP A 25 3.02 -6.80 -17.89
CA ASP A 25 4.11 -7.47 -18.61
C ASP A 25 5.25 -7.87 -17.65
N ALA A 26 5.63 -6.98 -16.73
CA ALA A 26 6.65 -7.27 -15.73
C ALA A 26 6.22 -8.37 -14.73
N ILE A 27 4.96 -8.33 -14.27
CA ILE A 27 4.41 -9.34 -13.35
C ILE A 27 4.35 -10.71 -14.02
N ILE A 28 3.87 -10.79 -15.26
CA ILE A 28 3.77 -12.03 -16.02
C ILE A 28 5.17 -12.58 -16.34
N ALA A 29 6.14 -11.72 -16.67
CA ALA A 29 7.52 -12.14 -16.88
C ALA A 29 8.15 -12.74 -15.60
N ALA A 30 7.82 -12.18 -14.42
CA ALA A 30 8.30 -12.67 -13.13
C ALA A 30 7.52 -13.89 -12.60
N ASN A 31 6.25 -14.01 -12.95
CA ASN A 31 5.37 -15.12 -12.58
C ASN A 31 4.53 -15.57 -13.78
N PRO A 32 5.01 -16.56 -14.57
CA PRO A 32 4.32 -17.03 -15.77
C PRO A 32 2.95 -17.68 -15.53
N GLU A 33 2.56 -17.95 -14.27
CA GLU A 33 1.22 -18.42 -13.94
C GLU A 33 0.18 -17.28 -13.90
N MET A 34 0.64 -16.03 -13.84
CA MET A 34 -0.23 -14.85 -13.95
C MET A 34 -0.68 -14.67 -15.39
N THR A 35 -1.92 -14.25 -15.54
CA THR A 35 -2.49 -13.84 -16.83
C THR A 35 -3.17 -12.49 -16.65
N VAL A 36 -3.36 -11.76 -17.74
CA VAL A 36 -4.10 -10.49 -17.72
C VAL A 36 -5.49 -10.67 -17.08
N GLU A 37 -6.19 -11.76 -17.42
CA GLU A 37 -7.50 -12.08 -16.85
C GLU A 37 -7.46 -12.25 -15.32
N LYS A 38 -6.45 -12.92 -14.78
CA LYS A 38 -6.28 -13.08 -13.33
C LYS A 38 -6.01 -11.73 -12.66
N LEU A 39 -5.11 -10.93 -13.23
CA LEU A 39 -4.74 -9.63 -12.69
C LEU A 39 -5.93 -8.65 -12.68
N ASP A 40 -6.71 -8.61 -13.76
CA ASP A 40 -7.91 -7.79 -13.83
C ASP A 40 -8.96 -8.23 -12.80
N LYS A 41 -9.12 -9.55 -12.61
CA LYS A 41 -10.03 -10.09 -11.59
C LYS A 41 -9.58 -9.70 -10.17
N GLU A 42 -8.29 -9.77 -9.88
CA GLU A 42 -7.73 -9.38 -8.58
C GLU A 42 -7.93 -7.88 -8.30
N LEU A 43 -7.69 -7.02 -9.29
CA LEU A 43 -7.96 -5.58 -9.17
C LEU A 43 -9.44 -5.28 -8.93
N ALA A 44 -10.33 -5.94 -9.68
CA ALA A 44 -11.77 -5.80 -9.48
C ALA A 44 -12.19 -6.25 -8.07
N GLN A 45 -11.54 -7.28 -7.52
CA GLN A 45 -11.81 -7.74 -6.16
C GLN A 45 -11.33 -6.72 -5.11
N PHE A 46 -10.16 -6.10 -5.30
CA PHE A 46 -9.68 -5.06 -4.40
C PHE A 46 -10.61 -3.83 -4.38
N ASP A 47 -11.12 -3.43 -5.55
CA ASP A 47 -12.12 -2.36 -5.68
C ASP A 47 -13.43 -2.73 -4.95
N GLN A 48 -13.96 -3.93 -5.20
CA GLN A 48 -15.18 -4.42 -4.53
C GLN A 48 -15.07 -4.48 -3.01
N LEU A 49 -13.89 -4.87 -2.50
CA LEU A 49 -13.64 -4.92 -1.06
C LEU A 49 -13.44 -3.53 -0.44
N GLY A 50 -13.22 -2.50 -1.27
CA GLY A 50 -12.95 -1.14 -0.80
C GLY A 50 -11.71 -1.09 0.10
N ILE A 51 -10.62 -1.76 -0.30
CA ILE A 51 -9.37 -1.82 0.48
C ILE A 51 -8.22 -1.05 -0.17
N ILE A 52 -8.46 -0.48 -1.36
CA ILE A 52 -7.50 0.39 -2.03
C ILE A 52 -7.61 1.78 -1.39
N ASP A 53 -6.45 2.34 -1.03
CA ASP A 53 -6.25 3.73 -0.62
C ASP A 53 -7.29 4.34 0.34
N VAL A 54 -7.73 3.54 1.31
CA VAL A 54 -8.74 3.90 2.32
C VAL A 54 -8.21 4.69 3.52
N ASP A 55 -9.15 5.19 4.32
CA ASP A 55 -8.92 5.87 5.60
C ASP A 55 -7.91 7.01 5.47
N GLN A 56 -6.80 6.94 6.23
CA GLN A 56 -5.76 7.95 6.21
C GLN A 56 -5.03 8.03 4.88
N ALA A 57 -5.01 6.99 4.04
CA ALA A 57 -4.35 7.06 2.74
C ALA A 57 -5.01 8.07 1.80
N LEU A 58 -6.31 8.37 2.01
CA LEU A 58 -7.04 9.39 1.25
C LEU A 58 -6.47 10.80 1.44
N SER A 59 -5.90 11.10 2.62
CA SER A 59 -5.35 12.43 2.95
C SER A 59 -3.84 12.45 3.09
N LEU A 60 -3.24 11.32 3.46
CA LEU A 60 -1.81 11.19 3.74
C LEU A 60 -1.03 10.43 2.66
N GLY A 61 -1.73 9.87 1.67
CA GLY A 61 -1.17 9.12 0.53
C GLY A 61 -1.02 7.61 0.79
N ILE A 62 -0.85 6.84 -0.28
CA ILE A 62 -0.53 5.40 -0.19
C ILE A 62 0.74 5.19 0.64
N GLY A 63 0.71 4.19 1.52
CA GLY A 63 1.79 3.94 2.49
C GLY A 63 1.66 4.73 3.79
N ALA A 64 0.51 5.38 4.02
CA ALA A 64 0.23 6.03 5.29
C ALA A 64 0.35 5.06 6.46
N LEU A 65 1.03 5.49 7.52
CA LEU A 65 1.24 4.75 8.76
C LEU A 65 0.61 5.48 9.94
N ASP A 66 0.04 4.70 10.86
CA ASP A 66 -0.64 5.17 12.05
C ASP A 66 -0.15 4.41 13.28
N ASP A 67 0.33 5.15 14.27
CA ASP A 67 0.85 4.59 15.52
C ASP A 67 -0.23 3.81 16.29
N GLU A 68 -1.51 4.24 16.19
CA GLU A 68 -2.62 3.54 16.82
C GLU A 68 -2.87 2.20 16.14
N ARG A 69 -2.95 2.17 14.81
CA ARG A 69 -3.08 0.92 14.04
C ARG A 69 -1.91 -0.04 14.24
N ILE A 70 -0.68 0.47 14.34
CA ILE A 70 0.52 -0.34 14.63
C ILE A 70 0.39 -0.99 16.01
N ARG A 71 0.00 -0.22 17.03
CA ARG A 71 -0.22 -0.73 18.39
C ARG A 71 -1.34 -1.76 18.42
N ALA A 72 -2.47 -1.48 17.78
CA ALA A 72 -3.60 -2.40 17.74
C ALA A 72 -3.22 -3.74 17.09
N PHE A 73 -2.43 -3.72 16.01
CA PHE A 73 -1.93 -4.95 15.38
C PHE A 73 -0.97 -5.73 16.29
N HIS A 74 -0.06 -5.03 16.98
CA HIS A 74 0.82 -5.65 17.96
C HIS A 74 0.04 -6.32 19.09
N ASP A 75 -0.94 -5.62 19.66
CA ASP A 75 -1.73 -6.12 20.78
C ASP A 75 -2.54 -7.36 20.36
N LEU A 76 -3.11 -7.34 19.15
CA LEU A 76 -3.77 -8.50 18.55
C LEU A 76 -2.80 -9.69 18.42
N ALA A 77 -1.57 -9.46 17.94
CA ALA A 77 -0.59 -10.52 17.77
C ALA A 77 -0.10 -11.11 19.11
N VAL A 78 0.02 -10.28 20.14
CA VAL A 78 0.35 -10.73 21.51
C VAL A 78 -0.81 -11.52 22.12
N GLU A 79 -2.04 -11.05 21.99
CA GLU A 79 -3.24 -11.76 22.46
C GLU A 79 -3.38 -13.12 21.78
N ALA A 80 -3.13 -13.17 20.48
CA ALA A 80 -3.11 -14.40 19.69
C ALA A 80 -1.89 -15.30 19.97
N LYS A 81 -0.96 -14.88 20.85
CA LYS A 81 0.28 -15.58 21.20
C LYS A 81 1.22 -15.83 20.00
N ILE A 82 1.11 -15.02 18.95
CA ILE A 82 2.03 -15.03 17.81
C ILE A 82 3.35 -14.35 18.20
N ILE A 83 3.26 -13.29 19.01
CA ILE A 83 4.39 -12.53 19.53
C ILE A 83 4.38 -12.61 21.06
N GLU A 84 5.54 -12.84 21.67
CA GLU A 84 5.67 -12.81 23.12
C GLU A 84 5.54 -11.37 23.65
N ALA A 85 4.79 -11.20 24.73
CA ALA A 85 4.58 -9.87 25.32
C ALA A 85 5.90 -9.21 25.74
N GLY A 86 6.11 -7.96 25.33
CA GLY A 86 7.27 -7.16 25.73
C GLY A 86 8.55 -7.36 24.92
N VAL A 87 8.57 -8.25 23.92
CA VAL A 87 9.77 -8.47 23.09
C VAL A 87 9.89 -7.46 21.94
N VAL A 88 8.80 -6.77 21.58
CA VAL A 88 8.77 -5.77 20.51
C VAL A 88 8.66 -4.36 21.12
N ASP A 89 9.64 -3.52 20.81
CA ASP A 89 9.63 -2.09 21.13
C ASP A 89 9.02 -1.31 19.96
N LEU A 90 7.74 -0.92 20.10
CA LEU A 90 6.99 -0.21 19.04
C LEU A 90 7.63 1.12 18.64
N SER A 91 8.46 1.74 19.48
CA SER A 91 9.17 2.98 19.10
C SER A 91 10.24 2.77 18.01
N LYS A 92 10.58 1.50 17.72
CA LYS A 92 11.64 1.12 16.77
C LYS A 92 11.12 0.41 15.51
N VAL A 93 9.83 0.11 15.43
CA VAL A 93 9.27 -0.72 14.33
C VAL A 93 8.81 0.10 13.12
N ALA A 94 8.50 1.38 13.32
CA ALA A 94 7.99 2.26 12.27
C ALA A 94 8.64 3.64 12.33
N ASP A 95 8.77 4.25 11.16
CA ASP A 95 9.36 5.57 10.98
C ASP A 95 8.56 6.33 9.92
N THR A 96 7.78 7.32 10.38
CA THR A 96 6.88 8.10 9.53
C THR A 96 7.58 9.25 8.82
N ARG A 97 8.89 9.47 9.03
CA ARG A 97 9.64 10.60 8.44
C ARG A 97 9.59 10.66 6.92
N PHE A 98 9.30 9.54 6.25
CA PHE A 98 9.32 9.42 4.80
C PHE A 98 7.94 9.19 4.16
N VAL A 99 6.90 8.93 4.96
CA VAL A 99 5.52 8.71 4.53
C VAL A 99 4.60 9.74 5.19
N ASN A 100 3.29 9.63 5.02
CA ASN A 100 2.29 10.55 5.57
C ASN A 100 2.40 12.00 5.05
N LYS A 101 2.87 12.18 3.82
CA LYS A 101 3.11 13.52 3.22
C LYS A 101 2.11 13.88 2.12
N GLY A 102 1.15 13.00 1.83
CA GLY A 102 0.22 13.17 0.71
C GLY A 102 0.87 13.00 -0.67
N HIS A 103 2.08 12.43 -0.74
CA HIS A 103 2.80 12.23 -2.01
C HIS A 103 1.97 11.33 -2.94
N GLY A 104 1.83 11.73 -4.21
CA GLY A 104 1.10 10.99 -5.24
C GLY A 104 -0.42 11.19 -5.24
N LEU A 105 -0.99 11.93 -4.29
CA LEU A 105 -2.42 12.30 -4.35
C LEU A 105 -2.73 13.18 -5.58
N ASP A 106 -1.78 14.02 -5.99
CA ASP A 106 -1.81 14.80 -7.22
C ASP A 106 -1.80 13.92 -8.48
N ILE A 107 -1.02 12.83 -8.46
CA ILE A 107 -1.01 11.84 -9.55
C ILE A 107 -2.36 11.14 -9.66
N LYS A 108 -2.95 10.72 -8.53
CA LYS A 108 -4.30 10.14 -8.51
C LYS A 108 -5.33 11.10 -9.09
N SER A 109 -5.32 12.36 -8.63
CA SER A 109 -6.21 13.42 -9.13
C SER A 109 -6.10 13.56 -10.65
N ALA A 110 -4.88 13.66 -11.17
CA ALA A 110 -4.63 13.77 -12.61
C ALA A 110 -5.11 12.54 -13.41
N LEU A 111 -4.94 11.33 -12.88
CA LEU A 111 -5.34 10.08 -13.56
C LEU A 111 -6.85 9.81 -13.49
N THR A 112 -7.52 10.26 -12.44
CA THR A 112 -8.95 10.01 -12.20
C THR A 112 -9.86 11.17 -12.61
N GLY A 113 -9.30 12.35 -12.90
CA GLY A 113 -10.05 13.52 -13.36
C GLY A 113 -10.84 14.25 -12.26
N ASN A 114 -10.46 14.05 -10.99
CA ASN A 114 -11.06 14.69 -9.81
C ASN A 114 -10.08 15.62 -9.11
#